data_AF-A0A8U0R106-F1
#
_entry.id   AF-A0A8U0R106-F1
#
_cell.length_a   1.000
_cell.length_b   1.000
_cell.length_c   1.000
_cell.angle_alpha   90.00
_cell.angle_beta   90.00
_cell.angle_gamma   90.00
#
_symmetry.space_group_name_H-M   'P 1'
#
loop_
_entity.id
_entity.type
_entity.pdbx_description
1 polymer ?
#
loop_
_entity_poly.entity_id
_entity_poly.type
_entity_poly.pdbx_seq_one_letter_code
_entity_poly.pdbx_strand_id
1 'polypeptide(L)'
;MCNKQSFLCYASAAHVSMATRMVQLAQPKPNLLRFPDRYCHTRSVYWLDELPPERNGSTTTFELTPHWSQLCGRKRLNSGFEQSRSSPQWEVSVAALSAYPSNRVCSLALPRLPTVGWEPDRPLLASLSRAVQTAVASPRVCQLACPKRRQGLYSPHSSKTSLAPPHPAATSSRLQLLALPKSDHPQYAQDRQVSWPVPGPVRKAVASERVQVLSQPNQRKALFQGYNPYTVTLAARSASASPRLQELCLPLPRKCKGK
;
A
#
# COMPACT_ATOMS: atom_id res chain seq x y z
N MET A 1 -29.18 12.06 91.53
CA MET A 1 -28.21 12.91 90.78
C MET A 1 -27.09 12.01 90.28
N CYS A 2 -26.85 12.05 88.97
CA CYS A 2 -25.69 11.54 88.21
C CYS A 2 -25.05 10.21 88.65
N ASN A 3 -25.24 9.15 87.85
CA ASN A 3 -24.15 8.21 87.59
C ASN A 3 -24.15 7.83 86.10
N LYS A 4 -23.00 8.07 85.46
CA LYS A 4 -22.77 7.96 84.02
C LYS A 4 -22.59 6.48 83.67
N GLN A 5 -23.47 5.91 82.85
CA GLN A 5 -23.22 4.63 82.18
C GLN A 5 -22.54 4.91 80.84
N SER A 6 -21.25 4.57 80.74
CA SER A 6 -20.47 4.66 79.52
C SER A 6 -20.74 3.43 78.64
N PHE A 7 -21.22 3.66 77.42
CA PHE A 7 -21.34 2.63 76.39
C PHE A 7 -19.95 2.29 75.82
N LEU A 8 -19.54 1.02 75.95
CA LEU A 8 -18.42 0.44 75.21
C LEU A 8 -18.98 -0.20 73.93
N CYS A 9 -18.78 0.46 72.79
CA CYS A 9 -18.96 -0.17 71.47
C CYS A 9 -17.60 -0.68 70.98
N TYR A 10 -17.49 -2.00 70.83
CA TYR A 10 -16.37 -2.66 70.18
C TYR A 10 -16.35 -2.33 68.69
N ALA A 11 -15.35 -1.59 68.22
CA ALA A 11 -15.04 -1.44 66.81
C ALA A 11 -14.06 -2.56 66.41
N SER A 12 -14.53 -3.49 65.58
CA SER A 12 -13.70 -4.51 64.93
C SER A 12 -12.79 -3.84 63.91
N ALA A 13 -11.49 -3.76 64.20
CA ALA A 13 -10.48 -3.30 63.27
C ALA A 13 -10.13 -4.44 62.31
N ALA A 14 -10.67 -4.40 61.09
CA ALA A 14 -10.16 -5.20 59.99
C ALA A 14 -8.73 -4.72 59.67
N HIS A 15 -7.75 -5.56 59.95
CA HIS A 15 -6.35 -5.36 59.56
C HIS A 15 -6.25 -5.29 58.03
N VAL A 16 -6.16 -4.09 57.48
CA VAL A 16 -5.72 -3.89 56.09
C VAL A 16 -4.23 -4.18 56.05
N SER A 17 -3.88 -5.39 55.61
CA SER A 17 -2.52 -5.76 55.24
C SER A 17 -2.04 -4.83 54.12
N MET A 18 -1.26 -3.80 54.46
CA MET A 18 -0.54 -2.98 53.51
C MET A 18 0.54 -3.83 52.83
N ALA A 19 0.16 -4.54 51.77
CA ALA A 19 1.12 -5.13 50.86
C ALA A 19 2.08 -4.03 50.38
N THR A 20 3.37 -4.21 50.59
CA THR A 20 4.38 -3.25 50.14
C THR A 20 4.21 -3.00 48.64
N ARG A 21 4.37 -1.76 48.19
CA ARG A 21 4.20 -1.33 46.79
C ARG A 21 4.91 -2.26 45.79
N MET A 22 6.04 -2.85 46.16
CA MET A 22 6.74 -3.86 45.35
C MET A 22 5.89 -5.12 45.10
N VAL A 23 5.16 -5.61 46.10
CA VAL A 23 4.28 -6.77 45.97
C VAL A 23 3.08 -6.43 45.06
N GLN A 24 2.58 -5.19 45.11
CA GLN A 24 1.53 -4.72 44.21
C GLN A 24 2.03 -4.59 42.77
N LEU A 25 3.25 -4.09 42.56
CA LEU A 25 3.88 -3.98 41.24
C LEU A 25 4.31 -5.33 40.65
N ALA A 26 4.53 -6.34 41.48
CA ALA A 26 4.87 -7.70 41.05
C ALA A 26 3.66 -8.50 40.56
N GLN A 27 2.42 -8.02 40.77
CA GLN A 27 1.23 -8.67 40.24
C GLN A 27 1.07 -8.38 38.74
N PRO A 28 0.66 -9.37 37.93
CA PRO A 28 0.36 -9.14 36.52
C PRO A 28 -0.78 -8.11 36.39
N LYS A 29 -0.61 -7.13 35.49
CA LYS A 29 -1.61 -6.07 35.28
C LYS A 29 -2.97 -6.69 34.92
N PRO A 30 -4.05 -6.36 35.63
CA PRO A 30 -5.37 -6.89 35.32
C PRO A 30 -5.84 -6.36 33.95
N ASN A 31 -6.06 -7.26 33.00
CA ASN A 31 -6.59 -6.92 31.70
C ASN A 31 -8.11 -6.85 31.77
N LEU A 32 -8.67 -5.64 31.88
CA LEU A 32 -10.12 -5.41 31.98
C LEU A 32 -10.84 -5.60 30.63
N LEU A 33 -10.12 -5.78 29.53
CA LEU A 33 -10.68 -6.05 28.21
C LEU A 33 -10.96 -7.55 28.04
N ARG A 34 -12.13 -7.99 28.54
CA ARG A 34 -12.56 -9.40 28.53
C ARG A 34 -12.81 -9.99 27.13
N PHE A 35 -12.75 -9.18 26.06
CA PHE A 35 -12.94 -9.61 24.67
C PHE A 35 -12.13 -8.76 23.68
N PRO A 36 -10.93 -9.19 23.24
CA PRO A 36 -10.15 -8.46 22.23
C PRO A 36 -10.78 -8.50 20.81
N ASP A 37 -11.69 -9.44 20.55
CA ASP A 37 -12.17 -9.71 19.18
C ASP A 37 -13.39 -8.90 18.72
N ARG A 38 -14.16 -8.26 19.61
CA ARG A 38 -15.38 -7.52 19.20
C ARG A 38 -15.14 -6.05 18.84
N TYR A 39 -13.97 -5.50 19.16
CA TYR A 39 -13.63 -4.09 18.95
C TYR A 39 -12.40 -3.89 18.06
N CYS A 40 -12.15 -4.80 17.10
CA CYS A 40 -10.97 -4.72 16.22
C CYS A 40 -10.94 -3.48 15.29
N HIS A 41 -11.95 -2.61 15.34
CA HIS A 41 -11.99 -1.36 14.56
C HIS A 41 -11.51 -0.13 15.35
N THR A 42 -11.28 -0.24 16.67
CA THR A 42 -10.63 0.83 17.44
C THR A 42 -9.27 0.37 17.90
N ARG A 43 -8.29 0.42 16.99
CA ARG A 43 -6.86 0.44 17.32
C ARG A 43 -6.56 1.77 18.03
N SER A 44 -7.02 1.94 19.27
CA SER A 44 -6.63 3.08 20.09
C SER A 44 -5.18 2.88 20.53
N VAL A 45 -4.34 3.86 20.21
CA VAL A 45 -2.89 3.88 20.49
C VAL A 45 -2.57 3.94 22.00
N TYR A 46 -3.59 4.17 22.84
CA TYR A 46 -3.44 4.29 24.29
C TYR A 46 -3.96 3.04 24.99
N TRP A 47 -3.08 2.42 25.79
CA TRP A 47 -3.48 1.44 26.80
C TRP A 47 -4.22 2.22 27.88
N LEU A 48 -5.55 2.06 27.95
CA LEU A 48 -6.34 2.63 29.03
C LEU A 48 -6.41 1.58 30.14
N ASP A 49 -5.89 1.94 31.32
CA ASP A 49 -5.96 1.10 32.53
C ASP A 49 -7.41 1.04 33.09
N GLU A 50 -8.29 1.97 32.68
CA GLU A 50 -9.70 2.03 33.05
C GLU A 50 -10.59 2.23 31.80
N LEU A 51 -11.77 1.61 31.79
CA LEU A 51 -12.76 1.87 30.74
C LEU A 51 -13.26 3.32 30.86
N PRO A 52 -13.37 4.07 29.74
CA PRO A 52 -14.01 5.37 29.78
C PRO A 52 -15.42 5.24 30.37
N PRO A 53 -15.89 6.22 31.16
CA PRO A 53 -17.26 6.21 31.67
C PRO A 53 -18.25 6.13 30.50
N GLU A 54 -19.27 5.27 30.64
CA GLU A 54 -20.36 5.12 29.67
C GLU A 54 -21.01 6.49 29.41
N ARG A 55 -20.93 6.96 28.15
CA ARG A 55 -21.45 8.25 27.75
C ARG A 55 -22.95 8.15 27.52
N ASN A 56 -23.73 8.50 28.53
CA ASN A 56 -25.18 8.62 28.43
C ASN A 56 -25.55 9.96 27.77
N GLY A 57 -25.25 10.12 26.47
CA GLY A 57 -25.63 11.31 25.72
C GLY A 57 -24.98 11.43 24.35
N SER A 58 -25.78 11.80 23.34
CA SER A 58 -25.36 12.15 21.98
C SER A 58 -24.77 13.56 21.94
N THR A 59 -23.72 13.84 22.72
CA THR A 59 -23.24 15.22 22.94
C THR A 59 -22.15 15.69 21.97
N THR A 60 -21.59 14.83 21.11
CA THR A 60 -20.68 15.28 20.05
C THR A 60 -21.42 15.38 18.73
N THR A 61 -22.01 16.55 18.44
CA THR A 61 -22.30 16.91 17.06
C THR A 61 -20.95 17.09 16.35
N PHE A 62 -20.67 16.28 15.34
CA PHE A 62 -19.49 16.44 14.50
C PHE A 62 -19.72 17.64 13.59
N GLU A 63 -19.57 18.84 14.13
CA GLU A 63 -19.67 20.07 13.34
C GLU A 63 -18.42 20.20 12.48
N LEU A 64 -18.61 19.98 11.17
CA LEU A 64 -17.57 20.24 10.19
C LEU A 64 -17.29 21.72 10.16
N THR A 65 -16.07 22.11 10.54
CA THR A 65 -15.64 23.49 10.36
C THR A 65 -15.65 23.85 8.86
N PRO A 66 -15.83 25.14 8.49
CA PRO A 66 -15.94 25.57 7.09
C PRO A 66 -14.75 25.14 6.22
N HIS A 67 -13.56 25.03 6.80
CA HIS A 67 -12.38 24.53 6.09
C HIS A 67 -12.48 23.03 5.76
N TRP A 68 -12.98 22.23 6.70
CA TRP A 68 -13.12 20.80 6.50
C TRP A 68 -14.24 20.47 5.51
N SER A 69 -15.34 21.24 5.52
CA SER A 69 -16.37 21.11 4.48
C SER A 69 -15.82 21.46 3.08
N GLN A 70 -14.94 22.46 2.98
CA GLN A 70 -14.23 22.79 1.75
C GLN A 70 -13.27 21.68 1.28
N LEU A 71 -12.56 21.04 2.20
CA LEU A 71 -11.67 19.91 1.91
C LEU A 71 -12.42 18.64 1.50
N CYS A 72 -13.59 18.39 2.09
CA CYS A 72 -14.50 17.32 1.67
C CYS A 72 -15.13 17.60 0.30
N GLY A 73 -15.10 18.85 -0.15
CA GLY A 73 -15.52 19.26 -1.48
C GLY A 73 -14.62 18.72 -2.59
N ARG A 74 -15.17 18.58 -3.79
CA ARG A 74 -14.37 18.22 -4.98
C ARG A 74 -13.30 19.29 -5.21
N LYS A 75 -12.03 18.87 -5.36
CA LYS A 75 -10.94 19.76 -5.82
C LYS A 75 -11.35 20.41 -7.15
N ARG A 76 -11.42 21.74 -7.17
CA ARG A 76 -11.70 22.50 -8.40
C ARG A 76 -10.52 22.31 -9.35
N LEU A 77 -10.82 21.90 -10.57
CA LEU A 77 -9.81 21.88 -11.64
C LEU A 77 -9.42 23.33 -11.92
N ASN A 78 -8.13 23.57 -12.14
CA ASN A 78 -7.66 24.87 -12.61
C ASN A 78 -8.34 25.19 -13.95
N SER A 79 -8.82 26.41 -14.15
CA SER A 79 -9.46 26.84 -15.40
C SER A 79 -8.51 26.77 -16.60
N GLY A 80 -7.20 26.82 -16.36
CA GLY A 80 -6.16 26.59 -17.38
C GLY A 80 -5.71 25.13 -17.52
N PHE A 81 -6.38 24.17 -16.87
CA PHE A 81 -6.06 22.75 -17.04
C PHE A 81 -6.64 22.25 -18.38
N GLU A 82 -5.84 22.36 -19.43
CA GLU A 82 -6.07 21.58 -20.63
C GLU A 82 -5.61 20.15 -20.40
N GLN A 83 -6.53 19.19 -20.45
CA GLN A 83 -6.19 17.77 -20.46
C GLN A 83 -5.67 17.40 -21.86
N SER A 84 -4.55 17.98 -22.30
CA SER A 84 -3.95 17.72 -23.63
C SER A 84 -3.37 16.31 -23.76
N ARG A 85 -3.36 15.53 -22.68
CA ARG A 85 -3.18 14.08 -22.75
C ARG A 85 -4.55 13.43 -22.86
N SER A 86 -4.95 13.14 -24.10
CA SER A 86 -5.85 12.03 -24.34
C SER A 86 -5.30 10.82 -23.56
N SER A 87 -6.15 10.15 -22.77
CA SER A 87 -5.81 8.81 -22.28
C SER A 87 -5.26 8.02 -23.47
N PRO A 88 -4.20 7.21 -23.32
CA PRO A 88 -3.71 6.37 -24.41
C PRO A 88 -4.81 5.35 -24.74
N GLN A 89 -5.73 5.75 -25.61
CA GLN A 89 -6.78 4.92 -26.13
C GLN A 89 -6.15 4.17 -27.28
N TRP A 90 -5.64 2.98 -26.97
CA TRP A 90 -5.17 2.07 -27.99
C TRP A 90 -6.38 1.62 -28.81
N GLU A 91 -6.38 1.95 -30.10
CA GLU A 91 -7.40 1.44 -31.01
C GLU A 91 -7.20 -0.07 -31.14
N VAL A 92 -8.13 -0.83 -30.58
CA VAL A 92 -8.16 -2.29 -30.71
C VAL A 92 -8.83 -2.61 -32.04
N SER A 93 -8.20 -3.47 -32.85
CA SER A 93 -8.76 -3.88 -34.14
C SER A 93 -10.08 -4.63 -33.96
N VAL A 94 -10.97 -4.51 -34.95
CA VAL A 94 -12.27 -5.20 -34.93
C VAL A 94 -12.10 -6.72 -34.78
N ALA A 95 -11.05 -7.29 -35.38
CA ALA A 95 -10.69 -8.70 -35.26
C ALA A 95 -10.28 -9.11 -33.83
N ALA A 96 -9.61 -8.22 -33.09
CA ALA A 96 -9.24 -8.48 -31.70
C ALA A 96 -10.46 -8.38 -30.76
N LEU A 97 -11.43 -7.51 -31.08
CA LEU A 97 -12.71 -7.42 -30.34
C LEU A 97 -13.62 -8.64 -30.58
N SER A 98 -13.53 -9.28 -31.74
CA SER A 98 -14.31 -10.46 -32.11
C SER A 98 -13.57 -11.80 -31.90
N ALA A 99 -12.35 -11.76 -31.35
CA ALA A 99 -11.55 -12.95 -31.11
C ALA A 99 -12.13 -13.78 -29.96
N TYR A 100 -12.43 -15.06 -30.23
CA TYR A 100 -12.86 -16.02 -29.22
C TYR A 100 -11.68 -16.90 -28.77
N PRO A 101 -11.52 -17.14 -27.46
CA PRO A 101 -10.49 -18.04 -26.97
C PRO A 101 -10.78 -19.49 -27.43
N SER A 102 -9.73 -20.23 -27.77
CA SER A 102 -9.87 -21.66 -28.07
C SER A 102 -10.28 -22.44 -26.82
N ASN A 103 -10.92 -23.59 -27.01
CA ASN A 103 -11.32 -24.48 -25.91
C ASN A 103 -10.16 -24.79 -24.95
N ARG A 104 -8.95 -25.00 -25.48
CA ARG A 104 -7.74 -25.22 -24.67
C ARG A 104 -7.41 -24.02 -23.78
N VAL A 105 -7.49 -22.80 -24.31
CA VAL A 105 -7.25 -21.57 -23.55
C VAL A 105 -8.31 -21.42 -22.45
N CYS A 106 -9.58 -21.72 -22.76
CA CYS A 106 -10.64 -21.76 -21.74
C CYS A 106 -10.32 -22.78 -20.63
N SER A 107 -9.87 -23.99 -20.97
CA SER A 107 -9.48 -25.01 -19.98
C SER A 107 -8.30 -24.58 -19.12
N LEU A 108 -7.31 -23.88 -19.69
CA LEU A 108 -6.14 -23.38 -18.96
C LEU A 108 -6.44 -22.14 -18.10
N ALA A 109 -7.48 -21.37 -18.45
CA ALA A 109 -7.91 -20.21 -17.68
C ALA A 109 -8.64 -20.62 -16.39
N LEU A 110 -9.18 -21.85 -16.32
CA LEU A 110 -9.73 -22.38 -15.09
C LEU A 110 -8.62 -22.61 -14.05
N PRO A 111 -8.82 -22.22 -12.78
CA PRO A 111 -7.84 -22.47 -11.74
C PRO A 111 -7.62 -23.98 -11.56
N ARG A 112 -6.38 -24.37 -11.23
CA ARG A 112 -6.08 -25.77 -10.91
C ARG A 112 -6.84 -26.17 -9.65
N LEU A 113 -7.43 -27.36 -9.68
CA LEU A 113 -8.08 -27.93 -8.51
C LEU A 113 -7.03 -28.20 -7.42
N PRO A 114 -7.37 -28.00 -6.14
CA PRO A 114 -6.52 -28.40 -5.03
C PRO A 114 -6.18 -29.89 -5.10
N THR A 115 -4.98 -30.26 -4.67
CA THR A 115 -4.58 -31.68 -4.55
C THR A 115 -5.46 -32.39 -3.51
N VAL A 116 -5.65 -33.70 -3.67
CA VAL A 116 -6.39 -34.52 -2.71
C VAL A 116 -5.77 -34.34 -1.31
N GLY A 117 -6.58 -33.89 -0.35
CA GLY A 117 -6.15 -33.59 1.03
C GLY A 117 -5.59 -32.18 1.26
N TRP A 118 -5.68 -31.27 0.27
CA TRP A 118 -5.40 -29.86 0.50
C TRP A 118 -6.54 -29.23 1.33
N GLU A 119 -6.18 -28.75 2.51
CA GLU A 119 -7.07 -27.96 3.39
C GLU A 119 -6.56 -26.52 3.41
N PRO A 120 -7.44 -25.50 3.31
CA PRO A 120 -7.02 -24.11 3.47
C PRO A 120 -6.56 -23.85 4.91
N ASP A 121 -5.50 -23.06 5.09
CA ASP A 121 -4.95 -22.69 6.42
C ASP A 121 -6.00 -22.07 7.36
N ARG A 122 -7.07 -21.51 6.77
CA ARG A 122 -8.25 -21.03 7.48
C ARG A 122 -9.47 -21.76 6.91
N PRO A 123 -10.33 -22.36 7.76
CA PRO A 123 -11.59 -22.90 7.27
C PRO A 123 -12.36 -21.79 6.55
N LEU A 124 -12.86 -22.09 5.35
CA LEU A 124 -13.77 -21.18 4.64
C LEU A 124 -14.86 -20.77 5.62
N LEU A 125 -15.15 -19.47 5.71
CA LEU A 125 -16.12 -18.94 6.67
C LEU A 125 -17.35 -19.83 6.70
N ALA A 126 -17.81 -20.17 7.91
CA ALA A 126 -18.95 -21.03 8.13
C ALA A 126 -20.09 -20.71 7.16
N SER A 127 -20.78 -21.74 6.68
CA SER A 127 -21.93 -21.65 5.77
C SER A 127 -22.77 -20.43 6.13
N LEU A 128 -22.75 -19.43 5.23
CA LEU A 128 -23.38 -18.13 5.46
C LEU A 128 -24.85 -18.35 5.83
N SER A 129 -25.35 -17.61 6.82
CA SER A 129 -26.76 -17.74 7.21
C SER A 129 -27.68 -17.42 6.03
N ARG A 130 -28.88 -18.01 6.02
CA ARG A 130 -29.87 -17.77 4.95
C ARG A 130 -30.16 -16.28 4.75
N ALA A 131 -30.16 -15.51 5.84
CA ALA A 131 -30.35 -14.06 5.81
C ALA A 131 -29.25 -13.32 5.02
N VAL A 132 -28.00 -13.78 5.11
CA VAL A 132 -26.88 -13.20 4.33
C VAL A 132 -26.97 -13.60 2.87
N GLN A 133 -27.34 -14.86 2.58
CA GLN A 133 -27.50 -15.35 1.20
C GLN A 133 -28.64 -14.65 0.45
N THR A 134 -29.71 -14.26 1.15
CA THR A 134 -30.85 -13.54 0.58
C THR A 134 -30.80 -12.03 0.80
N ALA A 135 -29.69 -11.48 1.31
CA ALA A 135 -29.58 -10.06 1.58
C ALA A 135 -29.60 -9.27 0.27
N VAL A 136 -30.59 -8.40 0.12
CA VAL A 136 -30.69 -7.48 -1.02
C VAL A 136 -30.03 -6.16 -0.65
N ALA A 137 -29.19 -5.63 -1.53
CA ALA A 137 -28.54 -4.35 -1.33
C ALA A 137 -29.59 -3.24 -1.20
N SER A 138 -29.38 -2.31 -0.25
CA SER A 138 -30.30 -1.19 -0.06
C SER A 138 -30.30 -0.28 -1.30
N PRO A 139 -31.39 0.46 -1.58
CA PRO A 139 -31.46 1.36 -2.72
C PRO A 139 -30.30 2.36 -2.78
N ARG A 140 -29.82 2.83 -1.62
CA ARG A 140 -28.66 3.71 -1.51
C ARG A 140 -27.37 3.03 -1.94
N VAL A 141 -27.14 1.78 -1.53
CA VAL A 141 -25.96 1.00 -1.95
C VAL A 141 -25.98 0.78 -3.46
N CYS A 142 -27.15 0.45 -4.01
CA CYS A 142 -27.32 0.36 -5.46
C CYS A 142 -27.00 1.68 -6.18
N GLN A 143 -27.49 2.82 -5.67
CA GLN A 143 -27.18 4.15 -6.22
C GLN A 143 -25.69 4.51 -6.15
N LEU A 144 -25.00 4.12 -5.08
CA LEU A 144 -23.56 4.35 -4.93
C LEU A 144 -22.73 3.41 -5.82
N ALA A 145 -23.21 2.20 -6.05
CA ALA A 145 -22.58 1.24 -6.97
C ALA A 145 -22.73 1.67 -8.43
N CYS A 146 -23.74 2.47 -8.77
CA CYS A 146 -23.85 3.06 -10.10
C CYS A 146 -22.65 4.00 -10.35
N PRO A 147 -21.89 3.80 -11.46
CA PRO A 147 -20.80 4.69 -11.79
C PRO A 147 -21.33 6.11 -11.98
N LYS A 148 -20.66 7.09 -11.36
CA LYS A 148 -21.04 8.50 -11.44
C LYS A 148 -20.93 8.97 -12.90
N ARG A 149 -22.08 9.11 -13.57
CA ARG A 149 -22.16 9.67 -14.92
C ARG A 149 -21.62 11.10 -14.87
N ARG A 150 -20.43 11.32 -15.45
CA ARG A 150 -19.92 12.67 -15.69
C ARG A 150 -20.80 13.28 -16.79
N GLN A 151 -21.49 14.38 -16.50
CA GLN A 151 -22.20 15.14 -17.53
C GLN A 151 -21.20 15.51 -18.63
N GLY A 152 -21.59 15.20 -19.86
CA GLY A 152 -20.72 15.11 -21.02
C GLY A 152 -19.97 16.39 -21.35
N LEU A 153 -18.66 16.38 -21.07
CA LEU A 153 -17.69 17.22 -21.76
C LEU A 153 -17.00 16.47 -22.91
N TYR A 154 -17.36 15.20 -23.14
CA TYR A 154 -16.88 14.41 -24.26
C TYR A 154 -17.99 14.31 -25.30
N SER A 155 -18.03 15.28 -26.22
CA SER A 155 -18.60 15.06 -27.55
C SER A 155 -17.50 14.43 -28.41
N PRO A 156 -17.63 13.17 -28.88
CA PRO A 156 -16.61 12.52 -29.70
C PRO A 156 -16.55 13.05 -31.14
N HIS A 157 -17.48 13.93 -31.54
CA HIS A 157 -17.54 14.46 -32.89
C HIS A 157 -18.03 15.90 -32.88
N SER A 158 -17.09 16.85 -32.81
CA SER A 158 -17.19 18.09 -33.57
C SER A 158 -15.85 18.80 -33.53
N SER A 159 -14.92 18.37 -34.38
CA SER A 159 -13.89 19.25 -34.90
C SER A 159 -14.58 20.28 -35.80
N LYS A 160 -15.28 21.22 -35.17
CA LYS A 160 -15.61 22.51 -35.75
C LYS A 160 -14.99 23.52 -34.81
N THR A 161 -13.78 23.92 -35.19
CA THR A 161 -13.16 25.20 -34.90
C THR A 161 -14.23 26.29 -34.97
N SER A 162 -14.89 26.55 -33.84
CA SER A 162 -15.53 27.83 -33.62
C SER A 162 -14.41 28.79 -33.27
N LEU A 163 -13.87 29.45 -34.29
CA LEU A 163 -13.07 30.67 -34.18
C LEU A 163 -13.96 31.82 -33.69
N ALA A 164 -14.68 31.62 -32.59
CA ALA A 164 -15.29 32.72 -31.87
C ALA A 164 -14.15 33.40 -31.10
N PRO A 165 -13.83 34.69 -31.35
CA PRO A 165 -12.96 35.41 -30.45
C PRO A 165 -13.59 35.32 -29.06
N PRO A 166 -12.82 35.01 -28.00
CA PRO A 166 -13.36 35.04 -26.66
C PRO A 166 -13.99 36.42 -26.46
N HIS A 167 -15.26 36.45 -26.04
CA HIS A 167 -15.91 37.68 -25.62
C HIS A 167 -14.93 38.43 -24.71
N PRO A 168 -14.63 39.71 -24.95
CA PRO A 168 -13.82 40.47 -24.03
C PRO A 168 -14.64 40.61 -22.75
N ALA A 169 -14.49 39.66 -21.85
CA ALA A 169 -14.94 39.81 -20.48
C ALA A 169 -14.22 41.06 -20.00
N ALA A 170 -14.96 42.13 -19.70
CA ALA A 170 -14.40 43.37 -19.20
C ALA A 170 -13.62 43.05 -17.92
N THR A 171 -12.31 42.84 -18.07
CA THR A 171 -11.41 42.55 -16.97
C THR A 171 -11.39 43.79 -16.10
N SER A 172 -11.67 43.65 -14.81
CA SER A 172 -11.57 44.79 -13.89
C SER A 172 -10.18 45.42 -13.98
N SER A 173 -10.08 46.72 -13.76
CA SER A 173 -8.80 47.46 -13.76
C SER A 173 -7.73 46.80 -12.89
N ARG A 174 -8.16 46.17 -11.79
CA ARG A 174 -7.30 45.37 -10.92
C ARG A 174 -6.72 44.14 -11.63
N LEU A 175 -7.50 43.42 -12.43
CA LEU A 175 -7.01 42.26 -13.19
C LEU A 175 -6.01 42.69 -14.26
N GLN A 176 -6.21 43.85 -14.90
CA GLN A 176 -5.25 44.40 -15.85
C GLN A 176 -3.92 44.76 -15.15
N LEU A 177 -3.97 45.36 -13.96
CA LEU A 177 -2.78 45.66 -13.16
C LEU A 177 -2.05 44.38 -12.69
N LEU A 178 -2.79 43.33 -12.34
CA LEU A 178 -2.21 42.06 -11.93
C LEU A 178 -1.66 41.24 -13.10
N ALA A 179 -2.14 41.50 -14.33
CA ALA A 179 -1.64 40.88 -15.55
C ALA A 179 -0.35 41.53 -16.07
N LEU A 180 0.02 42.71 -15.57
CA LEU A 180 1.31 43.33 -15.89
C LEU A 180 2.44 42.46 -15.29
N PRO A 181 3.42 42.02 -16.11
CA PRO A 181 4.56 41.29 -15.60
C PRO A 181 5.32 42.18 -14.60
N LYS A 182 5.80 41.56 -13.51
CA LYS A 182 6.67 42.26 -12.56
C LYS A 182 7.97 42.61 -13.27
N SER A 183 8.53 43.79 -12.98
CA SER A 183 9.84 44.16 -13.49
C SER A 183 10.90 43.22 -12.93
N ASP A 184 11.85 42.82 -13.77
CA ASP A 184 12.99 42.02 -13.36
C ASP A 184 13.79 42.73 -12.24
N HIS A 185 14.37 41.95 -11.34
CA HIS A 185 15.22 42.49 -10.28
C HIS A 185 16.47 43.13 -10.91
N PRO A 186 17.01 44.25 -10.39
CA PRO A 186 18.20 44.92 -10.96
C PRO A 186 19.46 44.04 -11.03
N GLN A 187 19.49 42.94 -10.29
CA GLN A 187 20.57 41.94 -10.31
C GLN A 187 20.19 40.65 -11.04
N TYR A 188 19.03 40.59 -11.71
CA TYR A 188 18.61 39.43 -12.48
C TYR A 188 19.51 39.28 -13.71
N ALA A 189 20.37 38.26 -13.69
CA ALA A 189 21.15 37.84 -14.84
C ALA A 189 20.36 36.78 -15.62
N GLN A 190 20.32 36.93 -16.96
CA GLN A 190 19.70 35.95 -17.84
C GLN A 190 20.41 34.59 -17.73
N ASP A 191 19.67 33.51 -17.99
CA ASP A 191 20.20 32.15 -17.95
C ASP A 191 21.41 32.00 -18.89
N ARG A 192 22.45 31.33 -18.38
CA ARG A 192 23.66 31.03 -19.15
C ARG A 192 23.32 30.07 -20.29
N GLN A 193 23.77 30.37 -21.51
CA GLN A 193 23.55 29.46 -22.64
C GLN A 193 24.13 28.07 -22.35
N VAL A 194 23.31 27.03 -22.57
CA VAL A 194 23.60 25.63 -22.23
C VAL A 194 24.77 25.05 -23.05
N SER A 195 25.08 25.64 -24.21
CA SER A 195 26.18 25.22 -25.08
C SER A 195 27.51 25.82 -24.63
N TRP A 196 28.29 25.04 -23.88
CA TRP A 196 29.70 25.35 -23.70
C TRP A 196 30.48 24.98 -24.96
N PRO A 197 31.23 25.91 -25.59
CA PRO A 197 32.05 25.59 -26.73
C PRO A 197 33.17 24.63 -26.32
N VAL A 198 33.08 23.37 -26.77
CA VAL A 198 34.14 22.38 -26.55
C VAL A 198 35.41 22.83 -27.28
N PRO A 199 36.54 23.00 -26.58
CA PRO A 199 37.78 23.49 -27.18
C PRO A 199 38.29 22.51 -28.26
N GLY A 200 38.90 23.06 -29.31
CA GLY A 200 39.44 22.31 -30.46
C GLY A 200 40.24 21.04 -30.12
N PRO A 201 41.18 21.04 -29.16
CA PRO A 201 41.93 19.84 -28.80
C PRO A 201 41.06 18.70 -28.26
N VAL A 202 39.98 19.01 -27.53
CA VAL A 202 39.07 17.98 -26.99
C VAL A 202 38.24 17.36 -28.11
N ARG A 203 37.88 18.13 -29.15
CA ARG A 203 37.21 17.59 -30.35
C ARG A 203 38.11 16.68 -31.18
N LYS A 204 39.43 16.86 -31.10
CA LYS A 204 40.45 16.06 -31.81
C LYS A 204 41.04 14.94 -30.94
N ALA A 205 40.59 14.80 -29.70
CA ALA A 205 41.10 13.78 -28.79
C ALA A 205 40.68 12.39 -29.29
N VAL A 206 41.66 11.50 -29.47
CA VAL A 206 41.42 10.11 -29.85
C VAL A 206 41.25 9.29 -28.58
N ALA A 207 40.23 8.43 -28.54
CA ALA A 207 40.00 7.53 -27.41
C ALA A 207 41.20 6.59 -27.20
N SER A 208 41.59 6.37 -25.95
CA SER A 208 42.67 5.43 -25.61
C SER A 208 42.31 4.01 -26.01
N GLU A 209 43.32 3.16 -26.26
CA GLU A 209 43.14 1.76 -26.64
C GLU A 209 42.19 1.01 -25.69
N ARG A 210 42.35 1.22 -24.37
CA ARG A 210 41.45 0.64 -23.37
C ARG A 210 40.00 1.08 -23.55
N VAL A 211 39.75 2.37 -23.83
CA VAL A 211 38.40 2.88 -24.08
C VAL A 211 37.81 2.29 -25.36
N GLN A 212 38.64 2.10 -26.40
CA GLN A 212 38.22 1.43 -27.62
C GLN A 212 37.83 -0.04 -27.35
N VAL A 213 38.62 -0.78 -26.59
CA VAL A 213 38.29 -2.16 -26.18
C VAL A 213 37.00 -2.21 -25.36
N LEU A 214 36.83 -1.31 -24.40
CA LEU A 214 35.61 -1.24 -23.58
C LEU A 214 34.38 -0.77 -24.35
N SER A 215 34.56 -0.01 -25.44
CA SER A 215 33.46 0.42 -26.31
C SER A 215 32.89 -0.72 -27.14
N GLN A 216 33.61 -1.83 -27.28
CA GLN A 216 33.09 -3.00 -28.00
C GLN A 216 31.98 -3.66 -27.18
N PRO A 217 30.83 -3.99 -27.80
CA PRO A 217 29.74 -4.65 -27.11
C PRO A 217 30.18 -6.03 -26.61
N ASN A 218 29.86 -6.33 -25.36
CA ASN A 218 30.19 -7.63 -24.77
C ASN A 218 29.41 -8.74 -25.50
N GLN A 219 30.13 -9.58 -26.26
CA GLN A 219 29.54 -10.71 -26.97
C GLN A 219 29.08 -11.76 -25.97
N ARG A 220 27.76 -11.82 -25.72
CA ARG A 220 27.15 -12.84 -24.88
C ARG A 220 27.15 -14.17 -25.64
N LYS A 221 27.96 -15.13 -25.21
CA LYS A 221 27.85 -16.53 -25.66
C LYS A 221 26.50 -17.09 -25.20
N ALA A 222 25.90 -17.99 -26.00
CA ALA A 222 24.69 -18.68 -25.58
C ALA A 222 24.95 -19.47 -24.28
N LEU A 223 23.94 -19.60 -23.42
CA LEU A 223 24.06 -20.17 -22.06
C LEU A 223 24.76 -21.55 -21.99
N PHE A 224 24.84 -22.28 -23.10
CA PHE A 224 25.42 -23.62 -23.18
C PHE A 224 26.56 -23.75 -24.21
N GLN A 225 27.03 -22.65 -24.78
CA GLN A 225 28.07 -22.70 -25.81
C GLN A 225 29.42 -23.07 -25.18
N GLY A 226 29.84 -24.33 -25.38
CA GLY A 226 31.04 -24.90 -24.77
C GLY A 226 30.81 -25.54 -23.39
N TYR A 227 29.55 -25.70 -22.95
CA TYR A 227 29.23 -26.40 -21.71
C TYR A 227 29.15 -27.91 -21.95
N ASN A 228 30.03 -28.67 -21.29
CA ASN A 228 29.95 -30.13 -21.27
C ASN A 228 29.18 -30.56 -20.00
N PRO A 229 27.99 -31.16 -20.10
CA PRO A 229 27.20 -31.54 -18.93
C PRO A 229 27.86 -32.61 -18.05
N TYR A 230 28.88 -33.30 -18.56
CA TYR A 230 29.60 -34.36 -17.83
C TYR A 230 30.92 -33.88 -17.21
N THR A 231 31.32 -32.62 -17.42
CA THR A 231 32.52 -32.11 -16.76
C THR A 231 32.23 -31.76 -15.30
N VAL A 232 32.83 -32.52 -14.39
CA VAL A 232 32.80 -32.22 -12.97
C VAL A 232 33.85 -31.14 -12.67
N THR A 233 33.45 -30.08 -11.96
CA THR A 233 34.37 -29.00 -11.59
C THR A 233 35.46 -29.50 -10.64
N LEU A 234 36.65 -28.89 -10.69
CA LEU A 234 37.76 -29.27 -9.80
C LEU A 234 37.35 -29.15 -8.33
N ALA A 235 36.61 -28.10 -7.98
CA ALA A 235 36.07 -27.88 -6.64
C ALA A 235 35.14 -29.02 -6.18
N ALA A 236 34.27 -29.52 -7.06
CA ALA A 236 33.40 -30.65 -6.76
C ALA A 236 34.19 -31.95 -6.62
N ARG A 237 35.27 -32.15 -7.41
CA ARG A 237 36.17 -33.31 -7.26
C ARG A 237 36.96 -33.29 -5.96
N SER A 238 37.33 -32.10 -5.47
CA SER A 238 38.05 -31.93 -4.20
C SER A 238 37.12 -31.84 -2.99
N ALA A 239 35.82 -31.77 -3.19
CA ALA A 239 34.86 -31.66 -2.09
C ALA A 239 34.84 -32.97 -1.30
N SER A 240 35.09 -32.86 0.01
CA SER A 240 34.92 -33.97 0.95
C SER A 240 33.60 -33.81 1.71
N ALA A 241 32.97 -34.93 2.04
CA ALA A 241 31.76 -34.93 2.85
C ALA A 241 32.06 -34.39 4.25
N SER A 242 31.13 -33.62 4.82
CA SER A 242 31.27 -33.11 6.20
C SER A 242 31.34 -34.26 7.21
N PRO A 243 32.00 -34.07 8.37
CA PRO A 243 32.11 -35.12 9.39
C PRO A 243 30.76 -35.73 9.78
N ARG A 244 29.73 -34.88 9.89
CA ARG A 244 28.37 -35.32 10.22
C ARG A 244 27.75 -36.20 9.12
N LEU A 245 27.99 -35.89 7.85
CA LEU A 245 27.53 -36.74 6.75
C LEU A 245 28.27 -38.08 6.75
N GLN A 246 29.58 -38.08 7.06
CA GLN A 246 30.35 -39.32 7.19
C GLN A 246 29.80 -40.22 8.31
N GLU A 247 29.45 -39.65 9.46
CA GLU A 247 28.78 -40.37 10.55
C GLU A 247 27.43 -40.96 10.14
N LEU A 248 26.61 -40.19 9.41
CA LEU A 248 25.29 -40.64 8.95
C LEU A 248 25.38 -41.69 7.84
N CYS A 249 26.47 -41.69 7.06
CA CYS A 249 26.76 -42.71 6.05
C CYS A 249 27.16 -44.05 6.67
N LEU A 250 27.50 -44.10 7.96
CA LEU A 250 27.73 -45.37 8.64
C LEU A 250 26.40 -46.13 8.80
N PRO A 251 26.38 -47.44 8.53
CA PRO A 251 25.18 -48.24 8.72
C PRO A 251 24.76 -48.22 10.18
N LEU A 252 23.44 -48.11 10.42
CA LEU A 252 22.90 -48.15 11.77
C LEU A 252 23.35 -49.43 12.49
N PRO A 253 23.73 -49.38 13.78
CA PRO A 253 24.28 -50.53 14.50
C PRO A 253 23.42 -51.79 14.41
N ARG A 254 22.09 -51.63 14.43
CA ARG A 254 21.10 -52.72 14.29
C ARG A 254 21.04 -53.37 12.90
N LYS A 255 21.68 -52.78 11.88
CA LYS A 255 21.75 -53.26 10.49
C LYS A 255 23.11 -53.86 10.16
N CYS A 256 24.08 -53.74 11.05
CA CYS A 256 25.35 -54.43 10.94
C CYS A 256 25.14 -55.89 11.38
N LYS A 257 25.33 -56.85 10.48
CA LYS A 257 25.44 -58.26 10.88
C LYS A 257 26.82 -58.43 11.54
N GLY A 258 26.85 -59.02 12.73
CA GLY A 258 28.10 -59.39 13.40
C GLY A 258 28.93 -60.29 12.48
N LYS A 259 30.24 -60.05 12.45
CA LYS A 259 31.20 -60.95 11.81
C LYS A 259 31.36 -62.22 12.64
#